data_AF-A0A353V264-F1
#
_entry.id   AF-A0A353V264-F1
#
_cell.length_a   1.000
_cell.length_b   1.000
_cell.length_c   1.000
_cell.angle_alpha   90.00
_cell.angle_beta   90.00
_cell.angle_gamma   90.00
#
_symmetry.space_group_name_H-M   'P 1'
#
loop_
_entity.id
_entity.type
_entity.pdbx_description
1 polymer ?
#
loop_
_entity_poly.entity_id
_entity_poly.type
_entity_poly.pdbx_seq_one_letter_code
_entity_poly.pdbx_strand_id
1 'polypeptide(L)'
;YFDDYINLRGDRTLRACSRPVSLARFDRRRPGWMTSEDDLWFIPEHLLGIPHAPLVTPAQVRGLRRVDRRSLQAGLVGHRPH
;
A
#
# COMPACT_ATOMS: atom_id res chain seq x y z
N TYR A 1 8.68 10.01 2.26
CA TYR A 1 8.51 8.99 1.21
C TYR A 1 9.00 7.67 1.81
N PHE A 2 8.22 6.59 1.74
CA PHE A 2 8.59 5.32 2.36
C PHE A 2 9.55 4.53 1.46
N ASP A 3 10.65 4.03 2.02
CA ASP A 3 11.71 3.36 1.27
C ASP A 3 11.33 1.94 0.83
N ASP A 4 10.36 1.31 1.48
CA ASP A 4 10.01 -0.09 1.24
C ASP A 4 9.07 -0.30 0.04
N TYR A 5 8.42 0.77 -0.44
CA TYR A 5 7.57 0.71 -1.62
C TYR A 5 8.42 0.85 -2.88
N ILE A 6 8.99 -0.27 -3.32
CA ILE A 6 9.87 -0.38 -4.48
C ILE A 6 9.39 -1.48 -5.43
N ASN A 7 9.65 -1.31 -6.73
CA ASN A 7 9.50 -2.41 -7.69
C ASN A 7 10.82 -3.20 -7.82
N LEU A 8 10.79 -4.31 -8.56
CA LEU A 8 11.97 -5.15 -8.81
C LEU A 8 13.09 -4.44 -9.60
N ARG A 9 12.81 -3.27 -10.20
CA ARG A 9 13.79 -2.42 -10.89
C ARG A 9 14.46 -1.41 -9.94
N GLY A 10 14.06 -1.38 -8.67
CA GLY A 10 14.52 -0.42 -7.67
C GLY A 10 13.87 0.97 -7.80
N ASP A 11 12.81 1.10 -8.59
CA ASP A 11 12.07 2.36 -8.66
C ASP A 11 11.12 2.45 -7.46
N ARG A 12 11.14 3.61 -6.83
CA ARG A 12 10.24 3.99 -5.74
C ARG A 12 8.81 4.09 -6.27
N THR A 13 7.84 3.36 -5.73
CA THR A 13 6.49 3.22 -6.32
C THR A 13 5.31 3.86 -5.58
N LEU A 14 5.41 4.19 -4.28
CA LEU A 14 4.30 4.85 -3.57
C LEU A 14 3.93 6.22 -4.20
N ARG A 15 2.64 6.44 -4.48
CA ARG A 15 2.15 7.67 -5.14
C ARG A 15 1.10 8.43 -4.35
N ALA A 16 0.24 7.73 -3.61
CA ALA A 16 -0.84 8.34 -2.87
C ALA A 16 -1.19 7.47 -1.65
N CYS A 17 -1.84 8.06 -0.66
CA CYS A 17 -2.41 7.33 0.46
C CYS A 17 -3.77 7.90 0.84
N SER A 18 -4.62 7.07 1.41
CA SER A 18 -5.84 7.54 2.06
C SER A 18 -5.53 8.06 3.46
N ARG A 19 -6.50 8.75 4.06
CA ARG A 19 -6.50 8.95 5.51
C ARG A 19 -6.73 7.60 6.22
N PRO A 20 -6.25 7.44 7.47
CA PRO A 20 -6.55 6.26 8.26
C PRO A 20 -8.05 6.02 8.37
N VAL A 21 -8.46 4.76 8.25
CA VAL A 21 -9.85 4.34 8.39
C VAL A 21 -10.00 3.58 9.70
N SER A 22 -10.92 4.02 10.55
CA SER A 22 -11.32 3.24 11.71
C SER A 22 -12.14 2.03 11.26
N LEU A 23 -11.63 0.81 11.52
CA LEU A 23 -12.31 -0.43 11.17
C LEU A 23 -13.59 -0.66 11.99
N ALA A 24 -13.72 -0.01 13.16
CA ALA A 24 -14.93 -0.06 13.99
C ALA A 24 -16.19 0.42 13.24
N ARG A 25 -16.03 1.14 12.12
CA ARG A 25 -17.14 1.54 11.26
C ARG A 25 -17.91 0.35 10.65
N PHE A 26 -17.28 -0.82 10.57
CA PHE A 26 -17.86 -2.02 9.97
C PHE A 26 -18.67 -2.83 10.99
N ASP A 27 -18.40 -2.68 12.28
CA ASP A 27 -18.99 -3.47 13.38
C ASP A 27 -20.52 -3.50 13.33
N ARG A 28 -21.14 -2.35 13.06
CA ARG A 28 -22.60 -2.23 12.99
C ARG A 28 -23.20 -2.83 11.72
N ARG A 29 -22.49 -2.78 10.60
CA ARG A 29 -23.01 -3.24 9.28
C ARG A 29 -22.68 -4.70 8.98
N ARG A 30 -21.67 -5.25 9.66
CA ARG A 30 -21.15 -6.61 9.49
C ARG A 30 -20.79 -7.22 10.85
N PRO A 31 -21.72 -7.47 11.78
CA PRO A 31 -21.39 -8.02 13.10
C PRO A 31 -20.58 -9.33 12.99
N GLY A 32 -19.56 -9.50 13.84
CA GLY A 32 -18.71 -10.71 13.85
C GLY A 32 -17.63 -10.77 12.76
N TRP A 33 -17.55 -9.77 11.88
CA TRP A 33 -16.61 -9.77 10.75
C TRP A 33 -15.14 -9.97 11.11
N MET A 34 -14.71 -9.50 12.29
CA MET A 34 -13.31 -9.56 12.71
C MET A 34 -12.79 -10.99 12.88
N THR A 35 -13.68 -11.94 13.14
CA THR A 35 -13.37 -13.36 13.36
C THR A 35 -14.05 -14.25 12.33
N SER A 36 -14.60 -13.65 11.27
CA SER A 36 -15.29 -14.38 10.22
C SER A 36 -14.29 -15.15 9.36
N GLU A 37 -14.63 -16.38 9.00
CA GLU A 37 -13.93 -17.14 7.95
C GLU A 37 -14.46 -16.77 6.55
N ASP A 38 -15.63 -16.12 6.47
CA ASP A 38 -16.19 -15.63 5.21
C ASP A 38 -15.35 -14.49 4.61
N ASP A 39 -15.54 -14.28 3.31
CA ASP A 39 -14.86 -13.23 2.57
C ASP A 39 -15.23 -11.82 3.07
N LEU A 40 -14.20 -10.99 3.28
CA LEU A 40 -14.30 -9.62 3.80
C LEU A 40 -14.19 -8.54 2.71
N TRP A 41 -14.51 -8.83 1.44
CA TRP A 41 -14.38 -7.90 0.28
C TRP A 41 -14.91 -6.48 0.54
N PHE A 42 -15.93 -6.30 1.38
CA PHE A 42 -16.45 -4.98 1.74
C PHE A 42 -15.40 -4.04 2.36
N ILE A 43 -14.32 -4.56 2.95
CA ILE A 43 -13.20 -3.76 3.47
C ILE A 43 -12.32 -3.23 2.33
N PRO A 44 -11.66 -4.05 1.49
CA PRO A 44 -10.86 -3.56 0.38
C PRO A 44 -11.69 -2.75 -0.62
N GLU A 45 -12.94 -3.11 -0.90
CA GLU A 45 -13.83 -2.30 -1.75
C GLU A 45 -14.01 -0.89 -1.19
N HIS A 46 -14.21 -0.77 0.13
CA HIS A 46 -14.26 0.52 0.80
C HIS A 46 -12.93 1.27 0.72
N LEU A 47 -11.81 0.58 0.99
CA LEU A 47 -10.47 1.18 0.97
C LEU A 47 -10.06 1.64 -0.42
N LEU A 48 -10.50 0.99 -1.49
CA LEU A 48 -10.25 1.42 -2.87
C LEU A 48 -11.09 2.64 -3.27
N GLY A 49 -12.29 2.79 -2.68
CA GLY A 49 -13.22 3.87 -3.01
C GLY A 49 -13.01 5.19 -2.26
N ILE A 50 -12.25 5.19 -1.16
CA ILE A 50 -12.01 6.43 -0.39
C ILE A 50 -11.01 7.36 -1.09
N PRO A 51 -11.08 8.68 -0.83
CA PRO A 51 -10.13 9.62 -1.41
C PRO A 51 -8.69 9.29 -1.01
N HIS A 52 -7.80 9.26 -2.01
CA HIS A 52 -6.37 9.15 -1.85
C HIS A 52 -5.71 10.49 -2.18
N ALA A 53 -4.92 11.01 -1.23
CA ALA A 53 -4.15 12.22 -1.44
C ALA A 53 -2.81 11.87 -2.12
N PRO A 54 -2.43 12.56 -3.21
CA PRO A 54 -1.11 12.41 -3.80
C PRO A 54 -0.02 12.77 -2.79
N LEU A 55 0.99 11.92 -2.66
CA LEU A 55 2.16 12.15 -1.80
C LEU A 55 3.30 12.86 -2.54
N VAL A 56 3.32 12.72 -3.86
CA VAL A 56 4.34 13.30 -4.75
C VAL A 56 3.67 13.79 -6.03
N THR A 57 4.16 14.92 -6.55
CA THR A 57 3.72 15.47 -7.84
C THR A 57 4.31 14.66 -9.00
N PRO A 58 3.70 14.70 -10.20
CA PRO A 58 4.29 14.08 -11.39
C PRO A 58 5.71 14.57 -11.70
N ALA A 59 6.02 15.84 -11.40
CA ALA A 59 7.36 16.39 -11.56
C ALA A 59 8.36 15.77 -10.58
N GLN A 60 7.96 15.60 -9.31
CA GLN A 60 8.79 14.92 -8.32
C GLN A 60 9.02 13.45 -8.69
N VAL A 61 8.00 12.75 -9.21
CA VAL A 61 8.12 11.35 -9.66
C VAL A 61 9.24 11.18 -10.69
N ARG A 62 9.37 12.10 -11.66
CA ARG A 62 10.44 12.06 -12.67
C ARG A 62 11.84 12.27 -12.08
N GLY A 63 11.95 12.95 -10.95
CA GLY A 63 13.21 13.22 -10.26
C GLY A 63 13.57 12.19 -9.19
N LEU A 64 12.70 11.20 -8.91
CA LEU A 64 12.98 10.19 -7.89
C LEU A 64 14.16 9.33 -8.33
N ARG A 65 15.19 9.29 -7.49
CA ARG A 65 16.30 8.35 -7.65
C ARG A 65 15.84 6.94 -7.35
N ARG A 66 16.38 5.99 -8.10
CA ARG A 66 16.32 4.57 -7.73
C ARG A 66 16.90 4.37 -6.34
N VAL A 67 16.36 3.38 -5.65
CA VAL A 67 16.87 2.98 -4.34
C VAL A 67 18.27 2.38 -4.51
N ASP A 68 19.15 2.59 -3.54
CA ASP A 68 20.50 2.06 -3.58
C ASP A 68 20.48 0.52 -3.54
N ARG A 69 21.61 -0.07 -3.97
CA ARG A 69 21.75 -1.53 -4.12
C ARG A 69 21.50 -2.28 -2.82
N ARG A 70 21.94 -1.77 -1.67
CA ARG A 70 21.83 -2.47 -0.39
C ARG A 70 20.38 -2.53 0.06
N SER A 71 19.67 -1.41 -0.05
CA SER A 71 18.24 -1.34 0.26
C SER A 71 17.40 -2.18 -0.70
N LEU A 72 17.73 -2.21 -1.99
CA LEU A 72 17.09 -3.12 -2.95
C LEU A 72 17.30 -4.59 -2.56
N GLN A 73 18.54 -4.98 -2.21
CA GLN A 73 18.81 -6.33 -1.74
C GLN A 73 18.02 -6.69 -0.47
N ALA A 74 17.90 -5.76 0.47
CA ALA A 74 17.09 -5.95 1.67
C ALA A 74 15.60 -6.16 1.34
N GLY A 75 15.05 -5.36 0.43
CA GLY A 75 13.65 -5.52 -0.03
C GLY A 75 13.40 -6.79 -0.86
N LEU A 76 14.44 -7.41 -1.39
CA LEU A 76 14.36 -8.66 -2.15
C LEU A 76 14.60 -9.91 -1.28
N VAL A 77 14.87 -9.76 0.03
CA VAL A 77 15.03 -10.91 0.92
C VAL A 77 13.73 -11.72 0.93
N GLY A 78 13.83 -13.01 0.58
CA GLY A 78 12.67 -13.91 0.50
C GLY A 78 11.93 -13.88 -0.85
N HIS A 79 12.31 -13.01 -1.79
CA HIS A 79 11.78 -13.04 -3.15
C HIS A 79 12.22 -14.34 -3.85
N ARG A 80 11.26 -15.07 -4.44
CA ARG A 80 11.51 -16.26 -5.26
C ARG A 80 10.97 -16.00 -6.66
N PRO A 81 11.80 -16.13 -7.73
CA PRO A 81 11.28 -16.08 -9.08
C PRO A 81 10.31 -17.25 -9.29
N HIS A 82 9.17 -16.95 -9.90
CA HIS A 82 8.14 -17.93 -10.26
C HIS A 82 8.42 -18.52 -11.64
#